data_AF-A0A1C7HVH4-F1
#
_entry.id   AF-A0A1C7HVH4-F1
#
_cell.length_a   1.000
_cell.length_b   1.000
_cell.length_c   1.000
_cell.angle_alpha   90.00
_cell.angle_beta   90.00
_cell.angle_gamma   90.00
#
_symmetry.space_group_name_H-M   'P 1'
#
loop_
_entity.id
_entity.type
_entity.pdbx_description
1 polymer ?
#
loop_
_entity_poly.entity_id
_entity_poly.type
_entity_poly.pdbx_seq_one_letter_code
_entity_poly.pdbx_strand_id
1 'polypeptide(L)'
;MHYTGIVWIPSYELYTALIQVTQGCTYDECKFCNLYNDIRFKVYPLDGVINELYPKTIEAGALTIFENTELCNEIQNGTFKIATKKEISIEMKTFIDNCDINCNFFANTVSNTVKLEGKPPKNLTKLSDILGKSINNLNELEIQKYRSSINHL
;
A
#
# COMPACT_ATOMS: atom_id res chain seq x y z
N MET A 1 -10.99 -15.48 -2.91
CA MET A 1 -9.60 -15.75 -3.33
C MET A 1 -9.59 -16.03 -4.81
N HIS A 2 -8.87 -15.20 -5.55
CA HIS A 2 -8.71 -15.30 -7.00
C HIS A 2 -7.24 -15.62 -7.28
N TYR A 3 -7.00 -16.65 -8.09
CA TYR A 3 -5.64 -17.06 -8.42
C TYR A 3 -5.40 -16.98 -9.92
N THR A 4 -4.22 -16.51 -10.30
CA THR A 4 -3.76 -16.52 -11.69
C THR A 4 -3.17 -17.89 -12.03
N GLY A 5 -3.78 -18.60 -12.98
CA GLY A 5 -3.27 -19.87 -13.50
C GLY A 5 -3.65 -21.09 -12.67
N ILE A 6 -2.85 -22.15 -12.77
CA ILE A 6 -3.06 -23.40 -12.05
C ILE A 6 -2.59 -23.21 -10.60
N VAL A 7 -3.44 -23.61 -9.64
CA VAL A 7 -3.10 -23.62 -8.22
C VAL A 7 -2.87 -25.06 -7.79
N TRP A 8 -1.67 -25.35 -7.30
CA TRP A 8 -1.34 -26.64 -6.72
C TRP A 8 -1.31 -26.51 -5.19
N ILE A 9 -2.17 -27.26 -4.50
CA ILE A 9 -2.28 -27.27 -3.04
C ILE A 9 -2.09 -28.72 -2.58
N PRO A 10 -1.06 -29.02 -1.78
CA PRO A 10 -0.89 -30.36 -1.23
C PRO A 10 -2.03 -30.70 -0.25
N SER A 11 -2.34 -31.98 -0.10
CA SER A 11 -3.50 -32.44 0.69
C SER A 11 -3.50 -31.98 2.16
N TYR A 12 -2.33 -31.77 2.75
CA TYR A 12 -2.20 -31.28 4.13
C TYR A 12 -2.44 -29.76 4.27
N GLU A 13 -2.58 -29.01 3.17
CA GLU A 13 -2.88 -27.56 3.15
C GLU A 13 -4.32 -27.24 2.72
N LEU A 14 -5.18 -28.25 2.55
CA LEU A 14 -6.55 -28.06 2.03
C LEU A 14 -7.43 -27.11 2.85
N TYR A 15 -7.08 -26.86 4.11
CA TYR A 15 -7.83 -25.97 5.01
C TYR A 15 -7.09 -24.66 5.31
N THR A 16 -5.97 -24.42 4.61
CA THR A 16 -5.19 -23.18 4.72
C THR A 16 -5.73 -22.15 3.73
N ALA A 17 -5.97 -20.93 4.19
CA ALA A 17 -6.25 -19.82 3.29
C ALA A 17 -4.97 -19.50 2.50
N LEU A 18 -5.03 -19.63 1.17
CA LEU A 18 -3.96 -19.17 0.30
C LEU A 18 -4.24 -17.73 -0.14
N ILE A 19 -3.19 -16.93 -0.15
CA ILE A 19 -3.23 -15.52 -0.54
C ILE A 19 -2.18 -15.35 -1.63
N GLN A 20 -2.61 -14.93 -2.82
CA GLN A 20 -1.68 -14.72 -3.91
C GLN A 20 -0.93 -13.40 -3.74
N VAL A 21 0.38 -13.46 -3.55
CA VAL A 21 1.24 -12.26 -3.46
C VAL A 21 2.11 -12.06 -4.71
N THR A 22 2.31 -13.11 -5.50
CA THR A 22 3.03 -13.08 -6.77
C THR A 22 2.35 -14.01 -7.77
N GLN A 23 2.56 -13.72 -9.05
CA GLN A 23 2.11 -14.57 -10.15
C GLN A 23 3.27 -14.83 -11.12
N GLY A 24 3.24 -15.97 -11.80
CA GLY A 24 4.20 -16.30 -12.85
C GLY A 24 5.59 -16.68 -12.35
N CYS A 25 6.52 -16.81 -13.29
CA CYS A 25 7.91 -17.18 -13.04
C CYS A 25 8.87 -16.19 -13.69
N THR A 26 9.99 -15.86 -13.04
CA THR A 26 11.04 -14.99 -13.61
C THR A 26 11.95 -15.74 -14.58
N TYR A 27 11.95 -17.07 -14.53
CA TYR A 27 12.86 -17.91 -15.30
C TYR A 27 12.29 -18.31 -16.67
N ASP A 28 11.03 -18.78 -16.73
CA ASP A 28 10.27 -19.09 -17.97
C ASP A 28 10.95 -19.99 -19.03
N GLU A 29 12.09 -20.64 -18.72
CA GLU A 29 12.85 -21.49 -19.65
C GLU A 29 12.81 -22.99 -19.29
N CYS A 30 11.95 -23.39 -18.35
CA CYS A 30 11.85 -24.77 -17.90
C CYS A 30 11.25 -25.67 -18.99
N LYS A 31 11.97 -26.71 -19.42
CA LYS A 31 11.48 -27.69 -20.43
C LYS A 31 10.24 -28.48 -20.00
N PHE A 32 9.94 -28.52 -18.70
CA PHE A 32 8.92 -29.38 -18.10
C PHE A 32 7.89 -28.63 -17.25
N CYS A 33 8.08 -27.33 -17.01
CA CYS A 33 7.12 -26.58 -16.20
C CYS A 33 5.85 -26.38 -17.02
N ASN A 34 4.70 -26.73 -16.45
CA ASN A 34 3.39 -26.42 -17.00
C ASN A 34 2.56 -25.50 -16.07
N LEU A 35 3.13 -25.13 -14.92
CA LEU A 35 2.44 -24.36 -13.88
C LEU A 35 2.28 -22.87 -14.24
N TYR A 36 3.31 -22.29 -14.84
CA TYR A 36 3.38 -20.86 -15.16
C TYR A 36 3.44 -20.57 -16.67
N ASN A 37 3.06 -21.52 -17.52
CA ASN A 37 3.09 -21.34 -18.97
C ASN A 37 2.36 -20.07 -19.37
N ASP A 38 3.04 -19.20 -20.11
CA ASP A 38 2.54 -17.90 -20.58
C ASP A 38 2.19 -16.88 -19.47
N ILE A 39 2.51 -17.16 -18.20
CA ILE A 39 2.29 -16.27 -17.07
C ILE A 39 3.63 -15.64 -16.66
N ARG A 40 3.86 -14.41 -17.13
CA ARG A 40 5.05 -13.64 -16.73
C ARG A 40 5.02 -13.27 -15.25
N PHE A 41 6.20 -13.27 -14.63
CA PHE A 41 6.37 -12.82 -13.25
C PHE A 41 5.83 -11.41 -13.02
N LYS A 42 4.95 -11.27 -12.02
CA LYS A 42 4.49 -9.98 -11.49
C LYS A 42 4.23 -10.10 -9.99
N VAL A 43 4.48 -9.02 -9.27
CA VAL A 43 3.99 -8.85 -7.89
C VAL A 43 2.51 -8.51 -7.96
N TYR A 44 1.69 -9.20 -7.18
CA TYR A 44 0.25 -8.94 -7.13
C TYR A 44 -0.01 -7.60 -6.42
N PRO A 45 -0.92 -6.75 -6.92
CA PRO A 45 -1.21 -5.45 -6.29
C PRO A 45 -1.64 -5.61 -4.83
N LEU A 46 -1.10 -4.76 -3.95
CA LEU A 46 -1.36 -4.83 -2.50
C LEU A 46 -2.85 -4.63 -2.17
N ASP A 47 -3.52 -3.74 -2.89
CA ASP A 47 -4.97 -3.53 -2.82
C ASP A 47 -5.74 -4.82 -3.13
N GLY A 48 -5.30 -5.60 -4.13
CA GLY A 48 -5.85 -6.92 -4.42
C GLY A 48 -5.67 -7.90 -3.26
N VAL A 49 -4.48 -7.96 -2.67
CA VAL A 49 -4.19 -8.82 -1.50
C VAL A 49 -5.08 -8.43 -0.31
N ILE A 50 -5.20 -7.14 -0.02
CA ILE A 50 -6.01 -6.63 1.09
C ILE A 50 -7.50 -6.91 0.84
N ASN A 51 -7.96 -6.74 -0.40
CA ASN A 51 -9.32 -7.08 -0.85
C ASN A 51 -9.66 -8.55 -0.57
N GLU A 52 -8.70 -9.45 -0.77
CA GLU A 52 -8.84 -10.88 -0.48
C GLU A 52 -8.87 -11.23 1.01
N LEU A 53 -8.12 -10.48 1.82
CA LEU A 53 -8.08 -10.67 3.28
C LEU A 53 -9.38 -10.25 3.99
N TYR A 54 -10.20 -9.42 3.33
CA TYR A 54 -11.46 -8.90 3.86
C TYR A 54 -11.37 -8.36 5.32
N PRO A 55 -10.38 -7.49 5.64
CA PRO A 55 -10.19 -6.97 6.99
C PRO A 55 -11.39 -6.15 7.47
N LYS A 56 -11.63 -6.19 8.78
CA LYS A 56 -12.63 -5.34 9.44
C LYS A 56 -12.19 -3.86 9.51
N THR A 57 -10.89 -3.63 9.64
CA THR A 57 -10.28 -2.30 9.79
C THR A 57 -8.97 -2.24 9.01
N ILE A 58 -8.75 -1.11 8.35
CA ILE A 58 -7.51 -0.75 7.68
C ILE A 58 -7.02 0.57 8.29
N GLU A 59 -5.78 0.57 8.77
CA GLU A 59 -5.10 1.76 9.26
C GLU A 59 -3.90 2.05 8.35
N ALA A 60 -3.98 3.13 7.60
CA ALA A 60 -2.94 3.55 6.69
C ALA A 60 -2.10 4.66 7.34
N GLY A 61 -0.80 4.41 7.47
CA GLY A 61 0.17 5.35 8.00
C GLY A 61 1.26 5.65 6.97
N ALA A 62 1.73 6.90 6.95
CA ALA A 62 2.94 7.24 6.21
C ALA A 62 4.19 7.06 7.08
N LEU A 63 5.33 6.85 6.43
CA LEU A 63 6.63 6.79 7.09
C LEU A 63 6.95 8.10 7.81
N THR A 64 7.20 8.01 9.12
CA THR A 64 7.72 9.09 9.97
C THR A 64 9.21 8.91 10.15
N ILE A 65 9.99 9.95 9.89
CA ILE A 65 11.44 9.96 10.12
C ILE A 65 11.69 10.51 11.51
N PHE A 66 12.45 9.77 12.30
CA PHE A 66 12.85 10.18 13.64
C PHE A 66 14.33 10.57 13.65
N GLU A 67 14.64 11.64 14.37
CA GLU A 67 16.01 12.07 14.59
C GLU A 67 16.81 10.96 15.32
N ASN A 68 18.11 10.86 15.04
CA ASN A 68 19.00 9.82 15.59
C ASN A 68 18.69 8.38 15.17
N THR A 69 17.95 8.17 14.08
CA THR A 69 17.76 6.83 13.48
C THR A 69 18.72 6.60 12.31
N GLU A 70 19.06 5.34 12.04
CA GLU A 70 19.86 4.96 10.87
C GLU A 70 19.20 5.41 9.56
N LEU A 71 17.87 5.28 9.46
CA LEU A 71 17.09 5.78 8.33
C LEU A 71 17.29 7.29 8.11
N CYS A 72 17.38 8.09 9.18
CA CYS A 72 17.67 9.51 9.06
C CYS A 72 19.08 9.75 8.48
N ASN A 73 20.07 8.97 8.92
CA ASN A 73 21.44 9.03 8.38
C ASN A 73 21.48 8.62 6.91
N GLU A 74 20.75 7.59 6.51
CA GLU A 74 20.64 7.14 5.12
C GLU A 74 20.01 8.21 4.22
N ILE A 75 18.98 8.90 4.71
CA ILE A 75 18.36 10.02 3.99
C ILE A 75 19.36 11.17 3.81
N GLN A 76 20.06 11.54 4.89
CA GLN A 76 21.04 12.64 4.85
C GLN A 76 22.22 12.34 3.93
N ASN A 77 22.67 11.08 3.90
CA ASN A 77 23.77 10.62 3.06
C ASN A 77 23.33 10.27 1.63
N GLY A 78 22.04 10.39 1.33
CA GLY A 78 21.47 10.16 0.00
C GLY A 78 21.36 8.69 -0.41
N THR A 79 21.58 7.74 0.50
CA THR A 79 21.44 6.30 0.23
C THR A 79 19.98 5.84 0.29
N PHE A 80 19.11 6.63 0.93
CA PHE A 80 17.66 6.41 0.93
C PHE A 80 16.92 7.65 0.42
N LYS A 81 16.06 7.46 -0.58
CA LYS A 81 15.18 8.52 -1.09
C LYS A 81 13.79 8.37 -0.48
N ILE A 82 13.40 9.34 0.33
CA ILE A 82 12.06 9.39 0.92
C ILE A 82 11.01 9.78 -0.13
N ALA A 83 9.83 9.13 -0.07
CA ALA A 83 8.68 9.53 -0.85
C ALA A 83 8.21 10.95 -0.48
N THR A 84 7.91 11.74 -1.49
CA THR A 84 7.28 13.05 -1.33
C THR A 84 5.87 12.90 -0.77
N LYS A 85 5.34 13.95 -0.14
CA LYS A 85 3.95 13.92 0.32
C LYS A 85 2.96 13.72 -0.83
N LYS A 86 3.28 14.24 -2.01
CA LYS A 86 2.48 14.04 -3.22
C LYS A 86 2.44 12.57 -3.61
N GLU A 87 3.57 11.89 -3.66
CA GLU A 87 3.65 10.45 -3.94
C GLU A 87 2.84 9.64 -2.91
N ILE A 88 3.03 9.90 -1.61
CA ILE A 88 2.26 9.25 -0.52
C ILE A 88 0.75 9.48 -0.70
N SER A 89 0.32 10.70 -1.03
CA SER A 89 -1.10 10.99 -1.25
C SER A 89 -1.65 10.34 -2.52
N ILE A 90 -0.85 10.20 -3.57
CA ILE A 90 -1.21 9.45 -4.78
C ILE A 90 -1.37 7.96 -4.45
N GLU A 91 -0.41 7.35 -3.75
CA GLU A 91 -0.48 5.96 -3.30
C GLU A 91 -1.75 5.69 -2.47
N MET A 92 -2.01 6.56 -1.49
CA MET A 92 -3.22 6.48 -0.66
C MET A 92 -4.50 6.58 -1.50
N LYS A 93 -4.53 7.50 -2.48
CA LYS A 93 -5.68 7.67 -3.37
C LYS A 93 -5.88 6.42 -4.23
N THR A 94 -4.82 5.89 -4.82
CA THR A 94 -4.85 4.66 -5.62
C THR A 94 -5.36 3.48 -4.80
N PHE A 95 -4.89 3.32 -3.56
CA PHE A 95 -5.40 2.28 -2.66
C PHE A 95 -6.90 2.44 -2.41
N ILE A 96 -7.33 3.65 -2.03
CA ILE A 96 -8.75 3.94 -1.77
C ILE A 96 -9.59 3.67 -3.01
N ASP A 97 -9.15 4.10 -4.20
CA ASP A 97 -9.87 3.92 -5.46
C ASP A 97 -10.10 2.45 -5.84
N ASN A 98 -9.20 1.56 -5.43
CA ASN A 98 -9.27 0.12 -5.69
C ASN A 98 -9.81 -0.70 -4.49
N CYS A 99 -10.19 -0.05 -3.39
CA CYS A 99 -10.63 -0.74 -2.18
C CYS A 99 -12.14 -1.06 -2.24
N ASP A 100 -12.45 -2.33 -2.48
CA ASP A 100 -13.84 -2.79 -2.68
C ASP A 100 -14.47 -3.39 -1.40
N ILE A 101 -13.75 -3.38 -0.29
CA ILE A 101 -14.19 -3.99 0.97
C ILE A 101 -14.98 -3.00 1.83
N ASN A 102 -16.07 -3.47 2.42
CA ASN A 102 -16.77 -2.76 3.49
C ASN A 102 -16.02 -2.87 4.84
N CYS A 103 -14.98 -2.05 5.01
CA CYS A 103 -14.17 -2.00 6.23
C CYS A 103 -14.17 -0.59 6.86
N ASN A 104 -13.75 -0.48 8.12
CA ASN A 104 -13.34 0.82 8.66
C ASN A 104 -12.00 1.21 8.06
N PHE A 105 -11.85 2.45 7.60
CA PHE A 105 -10.61 2.97 7.05
C PHE A 105 -10.17 4.19 7.85
N PHE A 106 -8.94 4.17 8.35
CA PHE A 106 -8.33 5.25 9.12
C PHE A 106 -6.97 5.63 8.53
N ALA A 107 -6.76 6.91 8.27
CA ALA A 107 -5.48 7.51 7.96
C ALA A 107 -5.40 8.88 8.66
N ASN A 108 -5.68 8.89 9.97
CA ASN A 108 -5.89 10.09 10.78
C ASN A 108 -4.72 10.44 11.70
N THR A 109 -3.65 9.63 11.67
CA THR A 109 -2.42 9.85 12.44
C THR A 109 -1.61 11.04 11.91
N VAL A 110 -0.74 11.61 12.75
CA VAL A 110 0.09 12.79 12.42
C VAL A 110 1.06 12.56 11.26
N SER A 111 1.33 11.30 10.90
CA SER A 111 2.21 10.98 9.78
C SER A 111 1.56 11.25 8.43
N ASN A 112 0.23 11.23 8.36
CA ASN A 112 -0.54 11.44 7.15
C ASN A 112 -0.68 12.93 6.81
N THR A 113 -0.60 13.24 5.51
CA THR A 113 -0.78 14.60 4.99
C THR A 113 -2.21 15.09 5.13
N VAL A 114 -3.16 14.18 4.92
CA VAL A 114 -4.59 14.41 5.00
C VAL A 114 -5.15 13.40 5.99
N LYS A 115 -5.84 13.88 7.01
CA LYS A 115 -6.54 13.00 7.95
C LYS A 115 -7.81 12.48 7.29
N LEU A 116 -7.89 11.16 7.12
CA LEU A 116 -9.02 10.50 6.49
C LEU A 116 -9.62 9.46 7.42
N GLU A 117 -10.95 9.41 7.45
CA GLU A 117 -11.71 8.39 8.16
C GLU A 117 -12.97 8.09 7.35
N GLY A 118 -13.32 6.81 7.20
CA GLY A 118 -14.51 6.43 6.46
C GLY A 118 -14.69 4.93 6.28
N LYS A 119 -15.61 4.57 5.38
CA LYS A 119 -15.91 3.19 5.01
C LYS A 119 -15.94 3.03 3.50
N PRO A 120 -14.90 2.49 2.86
CA PRO A 120 -14.97 2.00 1.48
C PRO A 120 -16.05 0.90 1.36
N PRO A 121 -16.60 0.64 0.16
CA PRO A 121 -16.64 1.55 -0.98
C PRO A 121 -17.63 2.72 -0.78
N LYS A 122 -18.45 2.71 0.30
CA LYS A 122 -19.53 3.69 0.53
C LYS A 122 -19.06 5.15 0.49
N ASN A 123 -17.84 5.42 0.95
CA ASN A 123 -17.25 6.76 1.03
C ASN A 123 -16.07 6.96 0.08
N LEU A 124 -15.83 6.02 -0.84
CA LEU A 124 -14.63 5.96 -1.66
C LEU A 124 -14.46 7.22 -2.53
N THR A 125 -15.51 7.64 -3.23
CA THR A 125 -15.49 8.89 -4.03
C THR A 125 -15.18 10.12 -3.19
N LYS A 126 -15.81 10.25 -2.01
CA LYS A 126 -15.58 11.40 -1.12
C LYS A 126 -14.13 11.43 -0.61
N LEU A 127 -13.61 10.29 -0.19
CA LEU A 127 -12.23 10.18 0.32
C LEU A 127 -11.22 10.46 -0.80
N SER A 128 -11.46 9.90 -1.99
CA SER A 128 -10.65 10.12 -3.19
C SER A 128 -10.64 11.58 -3.63
N ASP A 129 -11.79 12.27 -3.59
CA ASP A 129 -11.92 13.69 -3.91
C ASP A 129 -11.16 14.58 -2.93
N ILE A 130 -11.20 14.26 -1.63
CA ILE A 130 -10.45 15.00 -0.59
C ILE A 130 -8.95 14.91 -0.88
N LEU A 131 -8.44 13.72 -1.20
CA LEU A 131 -7.04 13.53 -1.58
C LEU A 131 -6.70 14.26 -2.87
N GLY A 132 -7.54 14.15 -3.91
CA GLY A 132 -7.34 14.84 -5.18
C GLY A 132 -7.22 16.36 -5.03
N LYS A 133 -8.08 16.97 -4.19
CA LYS A 133 -8.00 18.40 -3.87
C LYS A 133 -6.74 18.76 -3.10
N SER A 134 -6.33 17.93 -2.14
CA SER A 134 -5.12 18.18 -1.36
C SER A 134 -3.88 18.10 -2.23
N ILE A 135 -3.76 17.08 -3.09
CA ILE A 135 -2.61 16.87 -3.99
C ILE A 135 -2.27 18.12 -4.81
N ASN A 136 -3.27 18.87 -5.26
CA ASN A 136 -3.08 20.08 -6.07
C ASN A 136 -2.63 21.31 -5.25
N ASN A 137 -2.82 21.29 -3.93
CA ASN A 137 -2.55 22.41 -3.03
C ASN A 137 -1.33 22.17 -2.11
N LEU A 138 -0.59 21.08 -2.29
CA LEU A 138 0.56 20.75 -1.44
C LEU A 138 1.75 21.67 -1.74
N ASN A 139 2.13 22.47 -0.75
CA ASN A 139 3.39 23.22 -0.73
C ASN A 139 4.41 22.50 0.17
N GLU A 140 5.51 22.02 -0.41
CA GLU A 140 6.51 21.22 0.32
C GLU A 140 7.21 21.99 1.45
N LEU A 141 7.37 23.32 1.29
CA LEU A 141 8.07 24.17 2.26
C LEU A 141 7.31 24.31 3.60
N GLU A 142 5.98 24.32 3.56
CA GLU A 142 5.14 24.41 4.77
C GLU A 142 5.16 23.09 5.55
N ILE A 143 5.33 21.98 4.85
CA ILE A 143 5.28 20.64 5.41
C ILE A 143 6.60 20.28 6.10
N GLN A 144 7.73 20.74 5.57
CA GLN A 144 9.03 20.55 6.23
C GLN A 144 9.06 21.24 7.59
N LYS A 145 8.45 22.43 7.70
CA LYS A 145 8.26 23.15 8.97
C LYS A 145 7.34 22.42 9.95
N TYR A 146 6.25 21.81 9.45
CA TYR A 146 5.36 21.00 10.30
C TYR A 146 6.08 19.78 10.89
N ARG A 147 6.87 19.05 10.08
CA ARG A 147 7.62 17.86 10.54
C ARG A 147 8.60 18.18 11.67
N SER A 148 9.33 19.30 11.56
CA SER A 148 10.23 19.78 12.62
C SER A 148 9.51 20.23 13.90
N SER A 149 8.19 20.38 13.88
CA SER A 149 7.38 20.83 15.02
C SER A 149 6.69 19.70 15.79
N ILE A 150 6.79 18.46 15.32
CA ILE A 150 6.15 17.31 15.98
C ILE A 150 7.02 16.93 17.18
N ASN A 151 6.59 17.33 18.37
CA ASN A 151 7.23 16.91 19.62
C ASN A 151 6.90 15.45 19.93
N HIS A 152 7.93 14.69 20.30
CA HIS A 152 7.81 13.30 20.73
C HIS A 152 7.28 13.22 22.17
N LEU A 153 6.46 12.20 22.45
CA LEU A 153 6.05 11.79 23.80
C LEU A 153 6.85 10.56 24.22
#